data_AF-A0A2G6JBA5-F1
#
_entry.id   AF-A0A2G6JBA5-F1
#
_cell.length_a   1.000
_cell.length_b   1.000
_cell.length_c   1.000
_cell.angle_alpha   90.00
_cell.angle_beta   90.00
_cell.angle_gamma   90.00
#
_symmetry.space_group_name_H-M   'P 1'
#
loop_
_entity.id
_entity.type
_entity.pdbx_description
1 polymer ?
#
loop_
_entity_poly.entity_id
_entity_poly.type
_entity_poly.pdbx_seq_one_letter_code
_entity_poly.pdbx_strand_id
1 'polypeptide(L)'
;MLRFGLILLVLPALALMVVFYMDQAAVDACLDQGGSYNYDLAECDQNAQHPFKPLMARHPLLINGAMLLSVVGLLMCMKGLLWRPR
;
A
#
# COMPACT_ATOMS: atom_id res chain seq x y z
N MET A 1 -23.89 8.34 -4.15
CA MET A 1 -23.26 7.39 -3.20
C MET A 1 -22.41 6.34 -3.92
N LEU A 2 -22.92 5.67 -4.96
CA LEU A 2 -22.17 4.63 -5.67
C LEU A 2 -20.84 5.12 -6.29
N ARG A 3 -20.82 6.29 -6.96
CA ARG A 3 -19.59 6.87 -7.55
C ARG A 3 -18.50 7.12 -6.50
N PHE A 4 -18.85 7.74 -5.38
CA PHE A 4 -17.91 8.01 -4.29
C PHE A 4 -17.46 6.72 -3.60
N GLY A 5 -18.35 5.75 -3.40
CA GLY A 5 -17.98 4.43 -2.87
C GLY A 5 -16.97 3.70 -3.75
N LEU A 6 -17.15 3.75 -5.07
CA LEU A 6 -16.21 3.16 -6.04
C LEU A 6 -14.83 3.82 -5.96
N ILE A 7 -14.78 5.16 -5.91
CA ILE A 7 -13.51 5.89 -5.75
C ILE A 7 -12.82 5.47 -4.45
N LEU A 8 -13.57 5.47 -3.33
CA LEU A 8 -13.03 5.12 -2.01
C LEU A 8 -12.62 3.65 -1.90
N LEU A 9 -13.23 2.75 -2.69
CA LEU A 9 -12.90 1.34 -2.76
C LEU A 9 -11.61 1.07 -3.55
N VAL A 10 -11.46 1.73 -4.70
CA VAL A 10 -10.41 1.39 -5.69
C VAL A 10 -9.15 2.23 -5.50
N LEU A 11 -9.30 3.54 -5.23
CA LEU A 11 -8.19 4.47 -5.17
C LEU A 11 -7.15 4.11 -4.10
N PRO A 12 -7.52 3.70 -2.86
CA PRO A 12 -6.54 3.28 -1.86
C PRO A 12 -5.75 2.03 -2.30
N ALA A 13 -6.40 1.08 -2.97
CA ALA A 13 -5.73 -0.13 -3.45
C ALA A 13 -4.68 0.19 -4.53
N LEU A 14 -5.02 1.06 -5.49
CA LEU A 14 -4.08 1.52 -6.51
C LEU A 14 -2.91 2.30 -5.89
N ALA A 15 -3.19 3.17 -4.92
CA ALA A 15 -2.16 3.91 -4.21
C ALA A 15 -1.20 2.97 -3.47
N LEU A 16 -1.71 1.96 -2.77
CA LEU A 16 -0.88 0.95 -2.10
C LEU A 16 -0.04 0.15 -3.11
N MET A 17 -0.60 -0.18 -4.27
CA MET A 17 0.15 -0.88 -5.33
C MET A 17 1.34 -0.06 -5.82
N VAL A 18 1.15 1.25 -6.04
CA VAL A 18 2.24 2.15 -6.44
C VAL A 18 3.31 2.23 -5.35
N VAL A 19 2.92 2.47 -4.09
CA VAL A 19 3.88 2.56 -2.97
C VAL A 19 4.67 1.25 -2.83
N PHE A 20 3.99 0.11 -2.90
CA PHE A 20 4.64 -1.20 -2.82
C PHE A 20 5.62 -1.42 -3.96
N TYR A 21 5.24 -1.06 -5.19
CA TYR A 21 6.12 -1.27 -6.35
C TYR A 21 7.35 -0.37 -6.30
N MET A 22 7.20 0.88 -5.86
CA MET A 22 8.33 1.79 -5.69
C MET A 22 9.28 1.33 -4.59
N ASP A 23 8.75 0.83 -3.47
CA ASP A 23 9.56 0.26 -2.37
C ASP A 23 10.32 -0.98 -2.86
N GLN A 24 9.66 -1.90 -3.58
CA GLN A 24 10.35 -3.06 -4.14
C GLN A 24 11.39 -2.70 -5.18
N ALA A 25 11.10 -1.75 -6.07
CA ALA A 25 12.07 -1.31 -7.07
C ALA A 25 13.35 -0.75 -6.42
N ALA A 26 13.23 -0.04 -5.29
CA ALA A 26 14.38 0.46 -4.55
C ALA A 26 15.18 -0.66 -3.86
N VAL A 27 14.49 -1.64 -3.27
CA VAL A 27 15.10 -2.82 -2.66
C VAL A 27 15.84 -3.64 -3.72
N ASP A 28 15.17 -3.97 -4.82
CA ASP A 28 15.72 -4.77 -5.91
C ASP A 28 16.96 -4.08 -6.53
N ALA A 29 16.88 -2.77 -6.78
CA ALA A 29 18.01 -2.00 -7.29
C ALA A 29 19.23 -2.01 -6.34
N CYS A 30 19.03 -2.09 -5.03
CA CYS A 30 20.12 -2.20 -4.07
C CYS A 30 20.74 -3.60 -4.07
N LEU A 31 19.89 -4.63 -4.10
CA LEU A 31 20.34 -6.03 -4.15
C LEU A 31 21.10 -6.34 -5.44
N ASP A 32 20.65 -5.79 -6.58
CA ASP A 32 21.32 -5.91 -7.88
C ASP A 32 22.73 -5.28 -7.88
N GLN A 33 22.98 -4.30 -7.02
CA GLN A 33 24.30 -3.70 -6.81
C GLN A 33 25.18 -4.50 -5.84
N GLY A 34 24.68 -5.61 -5.31
CA GLY A 34 25.36 -6.42 -4.29
C GLY A 34 25.30 -5.85 -2.87
N GLY A 35 24.49 -4.80 -2.66
CA GLY A 35 24.31 -4.17 -1.36
C GLY A 35 23.25 -4.85 -0.49
N SER A 36 23.01 -4.29 0.69
CA SER A 36 21.94 -4.66 1.61
C SER A 36 21.06 -3.46 1.90
N TYR A 37 19.76 -3.58 1.62
CA TYR A 37 18.84 -2.46 1.80
C TYR A 37 18.51 -2.25 3.29
N ASN A 38 18.78 -1.04 3.80
CA ASN A 38 18.39 -0.62 5.15
C ASN A 38 16.94 -0.13 5.14
N TYR A 39 16.04 -0.98 5.63
CA TYR A 39 14.60 -0.73 5.64
C TYR A 39 14.16 0.39 6.60
N ASP A 40 14.98 0.74 7.60
CA ASP A 40 14.66 1.80 8.57
C ASP A 40 15.02 3.19 8.03
N LEU A 41 16.11 3.28 7.25
CA LEU A 41 16.58 4.52 6.62
C LEU A 41 16.11 4.68 5.17
N ALA A 42 15.60 3.62 4.55
CA ALA A 42 15.25 3.55 3.13
C ALA A 42 16.44 3.83 2.19
N GLU A 43 17.60 3.26 2.52
CA GLU A 43 18.86 3.47 1.80
C GLU A 43 19.57 2.16 1.50
N CYS A 44 20.38 2.15 0.44
CA CYS A 44 21.24 1.01 0.13
C CYS A 44 22.55 1.11 0.90
N ASP A 45 22.86 0.10 1.72
CA ASP A 45 24.12 0.00 2.46
C ASP A 45 25.02 -1.05 1.82
N GLN A 46 26.26 -0.67 1.51
CA GLN A 46 27.25 -1.54 0.89
C GLN A 46 28.20 -2.21 1.91
N ASN A 47 28.13 -1.82 3.18
CA ASN A 47 29.08 -2.22 4.22
C ASN A 47 28.48 -3.17 5.25
N ALA A 48 27.20 -3.00 5.57
CA ALA A 48 26.51 -3.81 6.58
C ALA A 48 25.32 -4.57 5.99
N GLN A 49 24.98 -5.71 6.61
CA GLN A 49 23.79 -6.49 6.27
C GLN A 49 22.60 -6.07 7.13
N HIS A 50 21.45 -5.90 6.51
CA HIS A 50 20.21 -5.47 7.15
C HIS A 50 19.12 -6.54 7.04
N PRO A 51 18.38 -6.83 8.12
CA PRO A 51 17.29 -7.79 8.08
C PRO A 51 16.11 -7.25 7.28
N PHE A 52 15.46 -8.13 6.50
CA PHE A 52 14.24 -7.78 5.78
C PHE A 52 13.14 -7.30 6.73
N LYS A 53 12.56 -6.13 6.44
CA LYS A 53 11.36 -5.62 7.12
C LYS A 53 10.26 -5.31 6.10
N PRO A 54 9.13 -6.03 6.13
CA PRO A 54 8.06 -5.81 5.17
C PRO A 54 7.46 -4.41 5.33
N LEU A 55 6.98 -3.83 4.22
CA LEU A 55 6.37 -2.50 4.19
C LEU A 55 5.22 -2.34 5.20
N MET A 56 4.45 -3.42 5.44
CA MET A 56 3.37 -3.43 6.43
C MET A 56 3.85 -3.25 7.86
N ALA A 57 5.03 -3.78 8.20
CA ALA A 57 5.62 -3.59 9.53
C ALA A 57 6.18 -2.18 9.71
N ARG A 58 6.66 -1.55 8.63
CA ARG A 58 7.22 -0.19 8.63
C ARG A 58 6.15 0.90 8.62
N HIS A 59 5.08 0.72 7.86
CA HIS A 59 4.01 1.69 7.68
C HIS A 59 2.62 1.10 7.97
N PRO A 60 2.37 0.60 9.19
CA PRO A 60 1.12 -0.09 9.53
C PRO A 60 -0.11 0.84 9.41
N LEU A 61 0.03 2.12 9.76
CA LEU A 61 -1.06 3.09 9.64
C LEU A 61 -1.46 3.34 8.18
N LEU A 62 -0.49 3.40 7.27
CA LEU A 62 -0.74 3.61 5.85
C LEU A 62 -1.47 2.40 5.25
N ILE A 63 -0.97 1.18 5.50
CA ILE A 63 -1.58 -0.04 4.97
C ILE A 63 -2.97 -0.26 5.57
N ASN A 64 -3.09 -0.29 6.90
CA ASN A 64 -4.36 -0.56 7.56
C ASN A 64 -5.37 0.56 7.31
N GLY A 65 -4.93 1.82 7.28
CA GLY A 65 -5.77 2.97 6.96
C GLY A 65 -6.35 2.88 5.55
N ALA A 66 -5.51 2.59 4.56
CA ALA A 66 -5.97 2.40 3.18
C ALA A 66 -6.94 1.21 3.04
N MET A 67 -6.68 0.10 3.73
CA MET A 67 -7.61 -1.04 3.76
C MET A 67 -8.96 -0.68 4.39
N LEU A 68 -8.96 0.07 5.50
CA LEU A 68 -10.19 0.55 6.15
C LEU A 68 -10.98 1.48 5.24
N LEU A 69 -10.31 2.39 4.52
CA LEU A 69 -10.96 3.24 3.52
C LEU A 69 -11.64 2.39 2.44
N SER A 70 -10.95 1.37 1.92
CA SER A 70 -11.54 0.44 0.95
C SER A 70 -12.79 -0.27 1.49
N VAL A 71 -12.76 -0.71 2.75
CA VAL A 71 -13.93 -1.30 3.42
C VAL A 71 -15.10 -0.31 3.50
N VAL A 72 -14.84 0.95 3.88
CA VAL A 72 -15.88 1.99 3.89
C VAL A 72 -16.43 2.22 2.48
N GLY A 73 -15.58 2.25 1.45
CA GLY A 73 -15.99 2.34 0.05
C GLY A 73 -16.91 1.20 -0.37
N LEU A 74 -16.58 -0.04 0.04
CA LEU A 74 -17.41 -1.22 -0.21
C LEU A 74 -18.80 -1.09 0.44
N LEU A 75 -18.87 -0.68 1.70
CA LEU A 75 -20.14 -0.47 2.41
C LEU A 75 -21.00 0.60 1.73
N MET A 76 -20.40 1.70 1.27
CA MET A 76 -21.09 2.75 0.51
C MET A 76 -21.63 2.25 -0.84
N CYS A 77 -20.87 1.40 -1.54
CA CYS A 77 -21.29 0.75 -2.77
C CYS A 77 -22.48 -0.17 -2.55
N MET A 78 -22.42 -1.04 -1.54
CA MET A 78 -23.53 -1.93 -1.17
C MET A 78 -24.78 -1.12 -0.84
N LYS A 79 -24.65 -0.07 -0.04
CA LYS A 79 -25.77 0.84 0.28
C LYS A 79 -26.38 1.45 -0.98
N GLY A 80 -25.54 1.89 -1.93
CA GLY A 80 -25.98 2.50 -3.18
C GLY A 80 -26.65 1.53 -4.16
N LEU A 81 -26.26 0.25 -4.13
CA LEU A 81 -26.85 -0.81 -4.97
C LEU A 81 -28.16 -1.34 -4.37
N LEU A 82 -28.20 -1.59 -3.06
CA LEU A 82 -29.33 -2.19 -2.37
C LEU A 82 -30.50 -1.22 -2.13
N TRP A 83 -30.20 0.06 -1.83
CA TRP A 83 -31.22 1.08 -1.63
C TRP A 83 -31.51 1.92 -2.88
N ARG A 84 -31.17 1.43 -4.07
CA ARG A 84 -31.60 2.09 -5.31
C ARG A 84 -33.12 1.92 -5.43
N PRO A 85 -33.95 2.98 -5.30
CA PRO A 85 -35.36 2.85 -5.59
C PRO A 85 -35.48 2.49 -7.08
N ARG A 86 -36.27 1.46 -7.37
CA ARG A 86 -36.60 1.09 -8.75
C ARG A 86 -37.39 2.19 -9.42
#